data_AF-A0A8K0HLI1-F1
#
_entry.id   AF-A0A8K0HLI1-F1
#
_cell.length_a   1.000
_cell.length_b   1.000
_cell.length_c   1.000
_cell.angle_alpha   90.00
_cell.angle_beta   90.00
_cell.angle_gamma   90.00
#
_symmetry.space_group_name_H-M   'P 1'
#
loop_
_entity.id
_entity.type
_entity.pdbx_description
1 polymer ?
#
loop_
_entity_poly.entity_id
_entity_poly.type
_entity_poly.pdbx_seq_one_letter_code
_entity_poly.pdbx_strand_id
1 'polypeptide(L)'
;MAWGLASSQQPFLWVVRPGLVSGLDWIELLPKGFREGVGERGCIVKWAPQQEVLAHEAVGGFWSHCGWNSTLESISEGVPMICKPCFGDQKVNARYVIHEWRVGIELEDG
;
A
#
# COMPACT_ATOMS: atom_id res chain seq x y z
N MET A 1 1.80 -2.27 -10.67
CA MET A 1 1.67 -2.59 -9.23
C MET A 1 1.79 -4.09 -8.97
N ALA A 2 0.82 -4.93 -9.39
CA ALA A 2 0.80 -6.37 -9.09
C ALA A 2 2.14 -7.08 -9.43
N TRP A 3 2.61 -7.02 -10.67
CA TRP A 3 3.88 -7.66 -11.03
C TRP A 3 5.09 -7.08 -10.28
N GLY A 4 5.07 -5.80 -9.89
CA GLY A 4 6.11 -5.23 -9.03
C GLY A 4 6.13 -5.89 -7.63
N LEU A 5 4.96 -6.12 -7.03
CA LEU A 5 4.84 -6.87 -5.78
C LEU A 5 5.34 -8.31 -5.94
N ALA A 6 4.96 -8.99 -7.04
CA ALA A 6 5.45 -10.34 -7.32
C ALA A 6 6.98 -10.39 -7.44
N SER A 7 7.55 -9.51 -8.27
CA SER A 7 8.99 -9.43 -8.53
C SER A 7 9.82 -8.97 -7.33
N SER A 8 9.22 -8.25 -6.37
CA SER A 8 9.93 -7.82 -5.15
C SER A 8 10.40 -8.98 -4.26
N GLN A 9 9.78 -10.16 -4.41
CA GLN A 9 9.98 -11.33 -3.55
C GLN A 9 9.71 -11.10 -2.05
N GLN A 10 9.12 -9.95 -1.68
CA GLN A 10 8.76 -9.64 -0.30
C GLN A 10 7.36 -10.18 0.04
N PRO A 11 7.09 -10.51 1.32
CA PRO A 11 5.74 -10.70 1.83
C PRO A 11 4.96 -9.38 1.78
N PHE A 12 3.66 -9.44 1.51
CA PHE A 12 2.80 -8.27 1.50
C PHE A 12 1.36 -8.59 1.89
N LEU A 13 0.71 -7.61 2.54
CA LEU A 13 -0.73 -7.53 2.65
C LEU A 13 -1.22 -6.43 1.69
N TRP A 14 -2.09 -6.79 0.75
CA TRP A 14 -2.62 -5.85 -0.24
C TRP A 14 -4.14 -5.76 -0.14
N VAL A 15 -4.63 -4.58 0.25
CA VAL A 15 -6.06 -4.27 0.28
C VAL A 15 -6.51 -3.85 -1.12
N VAL A 16 -7.36 -4.65 -1.77
CA VAL A 16 -7.97 -4.34 -3.08
C VAL A 16 -9.47 -4.17 -2.89
N ARG A 17 -9.96 -2.93 -3.01
CA ARG A 17 -11.38 -2.61 -2.77
C ARG A 17 -12.24 -2.92 -4.01
N PRO A 18 -13.39 -3.60 -3.86
CA PRO A 18 -14.38 -3.73 -4.92
C PRO A 18 -14.97 -2.37 -5.30
N GLY A 19 -15.29 -2.15 -6.59
CA GLY A 19 -16.03 -0.97 -7.03
C GLY A 19 -15.21 0.18 -7.63
N LEU A 20 -13.89 0.03 -7.80
CA LEU A 20 -13.13 0.93 -8.69
C LEU A 20 -13.53 0.74 -10.17
N VAL A 21 -14.08 -0.43 -10.50
CA VAL A 21 -14.70 -0.76 -11.80
C VAL A 21 -16.02 -1.47 -11.50
N SER A 22 -17.13 -0.94 -11.99
CA SER A 22 -18.47 -1.52 -11.77
C SER A 22 -18.60 -2.88 -12.47
N GLY A 23 -18.94 -3.94 -11.73
CA GLY A 23 -19.41 -5.21 -12.28
C GLY A 23 -18.43 -6.38 -12.31
N LEU A 24 -17.20 -6.24 -11.78
CA LEU A 24 -16.22 -7.33 -11.68
C LEU A 24 -15.91 -7.66 -10.21
N ASP A 25 -15.71 -8.94 -9.90
CA ASP A 25 -15.10 -9.31 -8.63
C ASP A 25 -13.64 -8.82 -8.65
N TRP A 26 -13.18 -8.18 -7.59
CA TRP A 26 -11.83 -7.56 -7.52
C TRP A 26 -10.70 -8.58 -7.71
N ILE A 27 -10.98 -9.87 -7.49
CA ILE A 27 -10.07 -10.98 -7.78
C ILE A 27 -9.86 -11.13 -9.29
N GLU A 28 -10.88 -10.86 -10.10
CA GLU A 28 -10.82 -10.89 -11.56
C GLU A 28 -10.02 -9.71 -12.14
N LEU A 29 -9.79 -8.66 -11.34
CA LEU A 29 -8.91 -7.53 -11.71
C LEU A 29 -7.42 -7.87 -11.54
N LEU A 30 -7.08 -8.97 -10.87
CA LEU A 30 -5.69 -9.39 -10.73
C LEU A 30 -5.20 -10.02 -12.05
N PRO A 31 -3.97 -9.71 -12.50
CA PRO A 31 -3.42 -10.33 -13.70
C PRO A 31 -3.43 -11.86 -13.62
N LYS A 32 -3.72 -12.53 -14.73
CA LYS A 32 -3.66 -14.00 -14.82
C LYS A 32 -2.28 -14.50 -14.37
N GLY A 33 -2.23 -15.52 -13.51
CA GLY A 33 -0.98 -16.07 -12.99
C GLY A 33 -0.39 -15.31 -11.80
N PHE A 34 -0.99 -14.18 -11.38
CA PHE A 34 -0.43 -13.37 -10.30
C PHE A 34 -0.47 -14.11 -8.95
N ARG A 35 -1.59 -14.76 -8.63
CA ARG A 35 -1.74 -15.50 -7.35
C ARG A 35 -0.75 -16.65 -7.26
N GLU A 36 -0.58 -17.38 -8.34
CA GLU A 36 0.38 -18.46 -8.47
C GLU A 36 1.82 -17.92 -8.35
N GLY A 37 2.09 -16.75 -8.93
CA GLY A 37 3.41 -16.11 -8.88
C GLY A 37 3.80 -15.61 -7.49
N VAL A 38 2.85 -15.21 -6.64
CA VAL A 38 3.13 -14.73 -5.28
C VAL A 38 3.08 -15.83 -4.23
N GLY A 39 2.28 -16.89 -4.44
CA GLY A 39 2.10 -17.98 -3.49
C GLY A 39 1.69 -17.47 -2.10
N GLU A 40 2.30 -18.03 -1.05
CA GLU A 40 2.01 -17.71 0.35
C GLU A 40 2.53 -16.33 0.80
N ARG A 41 3.34 -15.65 -0.02
CA ARG A 41 3.89 -14.32 0.31
C ARG A 41 2.84 -13.22 0.21
N GLY A 42 1.78 -13.44 -0.58
CA GLY A 42 0.76 -12.43 -0.85
C GLY A 42 -0.54 -12.71 -0.08
N CYS A 43 -0.89 -11.84 0.86
CA CYS A 43 -2.22 -11.80 1.45
C CYS A 43 -3.04 -10.70 0.77
N ILE A 44 -4.08 -11.07 0.00
CA ILE A 44 -4.90 -10.10 -0.75
C ILE A 44 -6.31 -10.11 -0.18
N VAL A 45 -6.78 -8.96 0.31
CA VAL A 45 -8.05 -8.83 1.05
C VAL A 45 -8.85 -7.62 0.58
N LYS A 46 -10.15 -7.60 0.83
CA LYS A 46 -11.03 -6.45 0.53
C LYS A 46 -10.88 -5.30 1.52
N TRP A 47 -10.52 -5.64 2.76
CA TRP A 47 -10.40 -4.74 3.89
C TRP A 47 -9.49 -5.37 4.93
N ALA A 48 -8.79 -4.54 5.70
CA ALA A 48 -7.98 -4.95 6.84
C ALA A 48 -8.09 -3.89 7.95
N PRO A 49 -7.92 -4.28 9.23
CA PRO A 49 -7.85 -3.34 10.33
C PRO A 49 -6.51 -2.59 10.28
N GLN A 50 -6.43 -1.52 9.47
CA GLN A 50 -5.18 -0.86 9.10
C GLN A 50 -4.32 -0.47 10.30
N GLN A 51 -4.92 0.08 11.36
CA GLN A 51 -4.19 0.45 12.57
C GLN A 51 -3.55 -0.77 13.25
N GLU A 52 -4.29 -1.88 13.40
CA GLU A 52 -3.76 -3.13 13.97
C GLU A 52 -2.67 -3.74 13.09
N VAL A 53 -2.82 -3.65 11.77
CA VAL A 53 -1.79 -4.09 10.81
C VAL A 53 -0.52 -3.26 10.97
N LEU A 54 -0.63 -1.93 11.01
CA LEU A 54 0.53 -1.05 11.15
C LEU A 54 1.21 -1.17 12.51
N ALA A 55 0.46 -1.48 13.58
CA ALA A 55 1.01 -1.72 14.91
C ALA A 55 1.73 -3.08 15.04
N HIS A 56 1.62 -3.96 14.04
CA HIS A 56 2.21 -5.29 14.10
C HIS A 56 3.69 -5.29 13.70
N GLU A 57 4.56 -5.90 14.51
CA GLU A 57 6.02 -5.90 14.34
C GLU A 57 6.52 -6.48 13.00
N ALA A 58 5.75 -7.37 12.39
CA ALA A 58 6.06 -7.94 11.08
C ALA A 58 5.91 -6.94 9.91
N VAL A 59 5.32 -5.77 10.13
CA VAL A 59 5.14 -4.76 9.08
C VAL A 59 6.36 -3.85 8.99
N GLY A 60 7.16 -4.07 7.95
CA GLY A 60 8.38 -3.29 7.70
C GLY A 60 8.20 -2.02 6.86
N GLY A 61 7.00 -1.78 6.31
CA GLY A 61 6.74 -0.60 5.48
C GLY A 61 5.31 -0.52 4.98
N PHE A 62 4.88 0.71 4.65
CA PHE A 62 3.51 0.99 4.24
C PHE A 62 3.45 1.74 2.92
N TRP A 63 2.96 1.07 1.87
CA TRP A 63 2.65 1.74 0.61
C TRP A 63 1.29 2.44 0.72
N SER A 64 1.32 3.78 0.72
CA SER A 64 0.15 4.61 0.98
C SER A 64 -0.04 5.72 -0.05
N HIS A 65 -1.31 6.04 -0.28
CA HIS A 65 -1.73 7.23 -1.01
C HIS A 65 -1.53 8.54 -0.23
N CYS A 66 -1.02 8.48 1.01
CA CYS A 66 -0.71 9.65 1.85
C CYS A 66 -1.94 10.49 2.24
N GLY A 67 -3.12 9.88 2.33
CA GLY A 67 -4.26 10.51 3.02
C GLY A 67 -3.92 10.75 4.49
N TRP A 68 -4.37 11.86 5.06
CA TRP A 68 -3.88 12.35 6.36
C TRP A 68 -4.00 11.33 7.50
N ASN A 69 -5.14 10.62 7.60
CA ASN A 69 -5.33 9.60 8.64
C ASN A 69 -4.33 8.45 8.50
N SER A 70 -4.17 7.90 7.29
CA SER A 70 -3.21 6.83 7.03
C SER A 70 -1.77 7.27 7.29
N THR A 71 -1.43 8.52 7.00
CA THR A 71 -0.13 9.10 7.32
C THR A 71 0.10 9.16 8.83
N LEU A 72 -0.90 9.63 9.60
CA LEU A 72 -0.81 9.69 11.06
C LEU A 72 -0.68 8.30 11.69
N GLU A 73 -1.45 7.32 11.23
CA GLU A 73 -1.36 5.94 11.70
C GLU A 73 0.05 5.37 11.46
N SER A 74 0.62 5.56 10.25
CA SER A 74 1.98 5.10 9.93
C SER A 74 3.04 5.74 10.83
N ILE A 75 2.96 7.05 11.05
CA ILE A 75 3.92 7.79 11.88
C ILE A 75 3.80 7.37 13.34
N SER A 76 2.58 7.16 13.84
CA SER A 76 2.33 6.76 15.23
C SER A 76 2.93 5.39 15.54
N GLU A 77 2.86 4.47 14.59
CA GLU A 77 3.43 3.12 14.71
C GLU A 77 4.90 3.03 14.23
N GLY A 78 5.50 4.15 13.80
CA GLY A 78 6.90 4.18 13.36
C GLY A 78 7.16 3.40 12.06
N VAL A 79 6.15 3.19 11.22
CA VAL A 79 6.26 2.43 9.98
C VAL A 79 6.66 3.38 8.82
N PRO A 80 7.77 3.12 8.10
CA PRO A 80 8.19 3.95 6.99
C PRO A 80 7.25 3.82 5.78
N MET A 81 7.10 4.89 5.02
CA MET A 81 6.10 4.97 3.94
C MET A 81 6.71 4.91 2.53
N ILE A 82 6.05 4.18 1.63
CA ILE A 82 6.19 4.35 0.18
C ILE A 82 5.01 5.19 -0.28
N CYS A 83 5.28 6.41 -0.72
CA CYS A 83 4.29 7.43 -1.03
C CYS A 83 3.89 7.36 -2.50
N LYS A 84 2.60 7.17 -2.77
CA LYS A 84 2.01 7.35 -4.12
C LYS A 84 0.72 8.16 -4.03
N PRO A 85 0.79 9.50 -3.89
CA PRO A 85 -0.40 10.32 -3.73
C PRO A 85 -1.28 10.31 -4.99
N CYS A 86 -2.59 10.31 -4.82
CA CYS A 86 -3.54 10.27 -5.94
C CYS A 86 -4.12 11.66 -6.26
N PHE A 87 -4.66 12.37 -5.27
CA PHE A 87 -5.35 13.66 -5.49
C PHE A 87 -5.40 14.53 -4.23
N GLY A 88 -5.73 15.81 -4.41
CA GLY A 88 -5.99 16.73 -3.29
C GLY A 88 -4.77 16.96 -2.38
N ASP A 89 -5.03 16.96 -1.08
CA ASP A 89 -4.05 17.18 -0.01
C ASP A 89 -2.97 16.10 0.09
N GLN A 90 -3.22 14.91 -0.46
CA GLN A 90 -2.29 13.78 -0.46
C GLN A 90 -0.91 14.13 -1.00
N LYS A 91 -0.83 15.00 -2.02
CA LYS A 91 0.45 15.45 -2.59
C LYS A 91 1.26 16.28 -1.60
N VAL A 92 0.59 17.15 -0.84
CA VAL A 92 1.22 17.95 0.21
C VAL A 92 1.68 17.04 1.35
N ASN A 93 0.80 16.14 1.79
CA ASN A 93 1.12 15.16 2.85
C ASN A 93 2.34 14.29 2.45
N ALA A 94 2.38 13.78 1.22
CA ALA A 94 3.51 13.03 0.70
C ALA A 94 4.80 13.86 0.73
N ARG A 95 4.75 15.13 0.31
CA ARG A 95 5.91 16.04 0.36
C ARG A 95 6.47 16.18 1.77
N TYR A 96 5.61 16.32 2.79
CA TYR A 96 6.05 16.36 4.19
C TYR A 96 6.71 15.04 4.61
N VAL A 97 6.08 13.90 4.31
CA VAL A 97 6.63 12.57 4.63
C VAL A 97 8.02 12.35 4.02
N ILE A 98 8.21 12.74 2.76
CA ILE A 98 9.44 12.50 2.00
C ILE A 98 10.54 13.50 2.33
N HIS A 99 10.24 14.80 2.29
CA HIS A 99 11.27 15.84 2.32
C HIS A 99 11.47 16.47 3.69
N GLU A 100 10.40 16.65 4.46
CA GLU A 100 10.47 17.34 5.75
C GLU A 100 10.74 16.36 6.89
N TRP A 101 9.93 15.31 7.01
CA TRP A 101 10.07 14.30 8.06
C TRP A 101 11.06 13.21 7.68
N ARG A 102 11.26 12.96 6.37
CA ARG A 102 12.23 12.00 5.84
C ARG A 102 12.00 10.59 6.36
N VAL A 103 10.73 10.21 6.49
CA VAL A 103 10.26 8.89 6.94
C VAL A 103 9.62 8.07 5.82
N GLY A 104 9.78 8.51 4.56
CA GLY A 104 9.29 7.78 3.40
C GLY A 104 9.99 8.17 2.10
N ILE A 105 9.65 7.43 1.05
CA ILE A 105 10.15 7.64 -0.32
C ILE A 105 8.99 7.78 -1.29
N GLU A 106 9.17 8.53 -2.36
CA GLU A 106 8.18 8.61 -3.44
C GLU A 106 8.30 7.40 -4.36
N LEU A 107 7.16 6.84 -4.76
CA LEU A 107 7.13 5.92 -5.88
C LEU A 107 6.86 6.71 -7.17
N GLU A 108 7.94 6.97 -7.91
CA GLU A 108 7.88 7.64 -9.21
C GLU A 108 7.12 6.78 -10.23
N ASP A 109 6.37 7.43 -11.11
CA ASP A 109 5.83 6.78 -12.31
C ASP A 109 6.98 6.67 -13.33
N GLY A 110 7.37 5.43 -13.64
CA GLY A 110 8.42 5.13 -14.63
C GLY A 110 7.97 5.29 -16.08
#